data_AF-A0A7S2EYI3-F1
#
_entry.id   AF-A0A7S2EYI3-F1
#
_cell.length_a   1.000
_cell.length_b   1.000
_cell.length_c   1.000
_cell.angle_alpha   90.00
_cell.angle_beta   90.00
_cell.angle_gamma   90.00
#
_symmetry.space_group_name_H-M   'P 1'
#
loop_
_entity.id
_entity.type
_entity.pdbx_description
1 polymer ?
#
loop_
_entity_poly.entity_id
_entity_poly.type
_entity_poly.pdbx_seq_one_letter_code
_entity_poly.pdbx_strand_id
1 'polypeptide(L)'
;MRAAFFFVLFLVGVCGITRRRLVDQLFPDGESSVTEERFGDSCFLAAEQAFVGSALADGSGSVYVFDLDEDTETWSLGQVLEGDDNDDSLFGFAVFQDSSVLLVGAPGSDQVGFYELNDGDWELSWILNPPAFEIIGTQYGYSVAMDGDIIAVGAPSQLVGVETSGAVYIFDRDLATDPDFPQWGLRTELSLSPDERETGDLFGASVWVAGDYVFVGAPGRNSSAGAVYVFQRDEGGSDEWGQIAVIQPSFLDANEYFGASISTDEEVVAIGAPTTGDNFGAAYIYYQEEDDSFTFVQIIAGKNPQTGDYFGEELGVIGSFVYVGAMGNDDTSGNNREDEGAVFLFFRDKGGEDNWGRIQTIAPDYHDDDDDDEADDNDESLDNFGSCVGTNGDYLLAGAAGHTDDVGSAYIFGTVHSSANSLSSSLLRFFF
;
A
#
# COMPACT_ATOMS: atom_id res chain seq x y z
N MET A 1 -28.16 41.74 30.04
CA MET A 1 -27.52 40.44 29.79
C MET A 1 -27.72 40.10 28.33
N ARG A 2 -26.72 40.37 27.49
CA ARG A 2 -26.63 39.92 26.09
C ARG A 2 -25.31 39.16 26.02
N ALA A 3 -25.39 37.85 25.78
CA ALA A 3 -24.23 36.99 25.60
C ALA A 3 -23.64 37.27 24.21
N ALA A 4 -22.37 37.64 24.17
CA ALA A 4 -21.60 37.75 22.95
C ALA A 4 -21.06 36.35 22.63
N PHE A 5 -21.55 35.75 21.54
CA PHE A 5 -20.91 34.61 20.89
C PHE A 5 -19.63 35.14 20.24
N PHE A 6 -18.48 34.76 20.78
CA PHE A 6 -17.20 34.88 20.09
C PHE A 6 -17.13 33.74 19.08
N PHE A 7 -17.38 34.06 17.81
CA PHE A 7 -16.93 33.24 16.69
C PHE A 7 -15.40 33.35 16.65
N VAL A 8 -14.70 32.34 17.14
CA VAL A 8 -13.28 32.18 16.85
C VAL A 8 -13.20 31.55 15.47
N LEU A 9 -12.96 32.40 14.47
CA LEU A 9 -12.64 31.97 13.12
C LEU A 9 -11.23 31.38 13.17
N PHE A 10 -11.11 30.05 13.31
CA PHE A 10 -9.86 29.37 13.02
C PHE A 10 -9.63 29.47 11.50
N LEU A 11 -8.74 30.37 11.11
CA LEU A 11 -8.05 30.27 9.83
C LEU A 11 -7.18 29.02 9.93
N VAL A 12 -7.71 27.88 9.48
CA VAL A 12 -6.92 26.69 9.18
C VAL A 12 -5.99 27.11 8.04
N GLY A 13 -4.73 27.39 8.39
CA GLY A 13 -3.67 27.54 7.41
C GLY A 13 -3.67 26.28 6.56
N VAL A 14 -3.61 26.47 5.25
CA VAL A 14 -3.67 25.39 4.25
C VAL A 14 -2.59 24.36 4.60
N CYS A 15 -3.00 23.24 5.19
CA CYS A 15 -2.19 22.04 5.30
C CYS A 15 -2.00 21.53 3.87
N GLY A 16 -0.75 21.50 3.45
CA GLY A 16 -0.32 21.04 2.15
C GLY A 16 1.17 20.79 2.25
N ILE A 17 1.65 19.77 1.54
CA ILE A 17 3.08 19.59 1.34
C ILE A 17 3.50 20.81 0.52
N THR A 18 4.27 21.73 1.11
CA THR A 18 4.75 22.91 0.38
C THR A 18 5.52 22.43 -0.84
N ARG A 19 4.92 22.63 -2.02
CA ARG A 19 5.44 22.36 -3.39
C ARG A 19 6.84 21.75 -3.41
N ARG A 20 6.92 20.47 -3.79
CA ARG A 20 8.13 19.85 -4.37
C ARG A 20 9.38 19.78 -3.48
N ARG A 21 9.29 19.61 -2.16
CA ARG A 21 10.50 19.11 -1.45
C ARG A 21 10.52 17.60 -1.57
N LEU A 22 10.85 17.12 -2.77
CA LEU A 22 11.47 15.81 -2.92
C LEU A 22 12.69 15.83 -1.99
N VAL A 23 12.70 14.91 -1.03
CA VAL A 23 13.81 14.79 -0.08
C VAL A 23 14.90 13.96 -0.73
N ASP A 24 14.52 12.84 -1.35
CA ASP A 24 15.44 11.97 -2.06
C ASP A 24 14.74 11.22 -3.20
N GLN A 25 15.48 11.00 -4.28
CA GLN A 25 15.16 9.97 -5.27
C GLN A 25 16.06 8.78 -4.99
N LEU A 26 15.42 7.64 -4.77
CA LEU A 26 16.07 6.40 -4.41
C LEU A 26 16.34 5.58 -5.66
N PHE A 27 17.52 4.99 -5.71
CA PHE A 27 17.96 4.12 -6.79
C PHE A 27 18.53 2.82 -6.21
N PRO A 28 18.47 1.71 -6.97
CA PRO A 28 19.02 0.41 -6.58
C PRO A 28 20.57 0.30 -6.60
N ASP A 29 21.30 1.41 -6.81
CA ASP A 29 22.75 1.59 -7.03
C ASP A 29 23.28 1.49 -8.48
N GLY A 30 24.23 2.38 -8.80
CA GLY A 30 24.66 2.75 -10.16
C GLY A 30 25.40 1.67 -10.96
N GLU A 31 24.93 1.47 -12.19
CA GLU A 31 25.34 0.46 -13.18
C GLU A 31 24.87 -0.98 -12.91
N SER A 32 23.56 -1.18 -12.73
CA SER A 32 22.97 -2.44 -13.18
C SER A 32 22.91 -2.44 -14.73
N SER A 33 23.34 -3.53 -15.35
CA SER A 33 23.28 -3.72 -16.81
C SER A 33 22.00 -4.44 -17.23
N VAL A 34 20.99 -4.49 -16.36
CA VAL A 34 19.77 -5.26 -16.52
C VAL A 34 18.62 -4.29 -16.74
N THR A 35 17.96 -4.41 -17.88
CA THR A 35 16.70 -3.72 -18.20
C THR A 35 15.56 -4.49 -17.50
N GLU A 36 14.51 -3.81 -17.02
CA GLU A 36 13.29 -4.41 -16.44
C GLU A 36 13.36 -4.92 -14.98
N GLU A 37 14.06 -4.25 -14.06
CA GLU A 37 14.08 -4.63 -12.63
C GLU A 37 12.78 -4.27 -11.86
N ARG A 38 12.08 -3.22 -12.31
CA ARG A 38 10.84 -2.66 -11.73
C ARG A 38 10.97 -2.23 -10.27
N PHE A 39 12.07 -1.56 -9.93
CA PHE A 39 12.26 -0.97 -8.61
C PHE A 39 11.16 0.04 -8.28
N GLY A 40 10.46 -0.14 -7.17
CA GLY A 40 9.28 0.67 -6.80
C GLY A 40 7.93 0.03 -7.14
N ASP A 41 7.91 -1.25 -7.52
CA ASP A 41 6.67 -2.03 -7.69
C ASP A 41 5.91 -2.24 -6.38
N SER A 42 6.62 -2.35 -5.27
CA SER A 42 6.04 -2.42 -3.94
C SER A 42 6.86 -1.56 -2.99
N CYS A 43 6.20 -1.00 -1.97
CA CYS A 43 6.93 -0.27 -0.95
C CYS A 43 6.17 -0.18 0.37
N PHE A 44 6.95 0.00 1.43
CA PHE A 44 6.43 0.27 2.76
C PHE A 44 7.34 1.27 3.46
N LEU A 45 6.76 2.14 4.28
CA LEU A 45 7.50 3.16 5.02
C LEU A 45 7.21 3.04 6.51
N ALA A 46 8.23 2.72 7.29
CA ALA A 46 8.09 2.47 8.71
C ALA A 46 9.14 3.26 9.50
N ALA A 47 8.70 4.19 10.35
CA ALA A 47 9.58 5.04 11.16
C ALA A 47 10.71 5.67 10.31
N GLU A 48 11.97 5.31 10.55
CA GLU A 48 13.16 5.83 9.89
C GLU A 48 13.64 4.96 8.71
N GLN A 49 12.87 3.95 8.29
CA GLN A 49 13.23 3.03 7.21
C GLN A 49 12.20 2.99 6.09
N ALA A 50 12.70 2.99 4.85
CA ALA A 50 11.92 2.81 3.63
C ALA A 50 12.31 1.49 2.98
N PHE A 51 11.31 0.68 2.68
CA PHE A 51 11.45 -0.62 2.03
C PHE A 51 10.89 -0.50 0.62
N VAL A 52 11.71 -0.83 -0.38
CA VAL A 52 11.32 -0.74 -1.79
C VAL A 52 11.59 -2.08 -2.47
N GLY A 53 10.54 -2.72 -2.96
CA GLY A 53 10.63 -3.96 -3.72
C GLY A 53 10.99 -3.73 -5.18
N SER A 54 11.70 -4.69 -5.74
CA SER A 54 12.08 -4.78 -7.15
C SER A 54 11.93 -6.24 -7.56
N ALA A 55 10.69 -6.65 -7.85
CA ALA A 55 10.33 -8.07 -7.93
C ALA A 55 10.96 -8.80 -9.14
N LEU A 56 11.48 -8.06 -10.11
CA LEU A 56 12.13 -8.63 -11.31
C LEU A 56 13.66 -8.47 -11.29
N ALA A 57 14.23 -7.84 -10.26
CA ALA A 57 15.67 -7.66 -10.13
C ALA A 57 16.43 -8.99 -10.22
N ASP A 58 17.41 -9.07 -11.13
CA ASP A 58 18.25 -10.26 -11.37
C ASP A 58 17.47 -11.58 -11.61
N GLY A 59 16.18 -11.50 -11.97
CA GLY A 59 15.31 -12.63 -12.25
C GLY A 59 14.64 -13.26 -11.02
N SER A 60 15.14 -13.04 -9.80
CA SER A 60 14.54 -13.56 -8.56
C SER A 60 13.88 -12.49 -7.70
N GLY A 61 14.28 -11.22 -7.85
CA GLY A 61 13.73 -10.07 -7.13
C GLY A 61 14.51 -9.70 -5.87
N SER A 62 14.37 -8.44 -5.45
CA SER A 62 15.10 -7.85 -4.33
C SER A 62 14.24 -6.86 -3.53
N VAL A 63 14.62 -6.59 -2.28
CA VAL A 63 14.11 -5.49 -1.45
C VAL A 63 15.25 -4.62 -0.98
N TYR A 64 15.14 -3.33 -1.23
CA TYR A 64 16.11 -2.32 -0.84
C TYR A 64 15.62 -1.61 0.40
N VAL A 65 16.49 -1.51 1.41
CA VAL A 65 16.21 -0.89 2.70
C VAL A 65 17.02 0.40 2.78
N PHE A 66 16.33 1.53 2.84
CA PHE A 66 16.92 2.85 2.98
C PHE A 66 16.70 3.38 4.40
N ASP A 67 17.74 3.96 4.97
CA ASP A 67 17.72 4.55 6.31
C ASP A 67 17.70 6.08 6.23
N LEU A 68 16.92 6.69 7.11
CA LEU A 68 16.86 8.14 7.32
C LEU A 68 17.97 8.59 8.28
N ASP A 69 18.83 9.49 7.83
CA ASP A 69 19.65 10.30 8.74
C ASP A 69 18.78 11.48 9.23
N GLU A 70 18.29 11.40 10.47
CA GLU A 70 17.45 12.43 11.09
C GLU A 70 18.14 13.80 11.21
N ASP A 71 19.47 13.85 11.33
CA ASP A 71 20.21 15.10 11.48
C ASP A 71 20.27 15.87 10.15
N THR A 72 20.37 15.15 9.03
CA THR A 72 20.46 15.73 7.68
C THR A 72 19.17 15.69 6.88
N GLU A 73 18.16 14.94 7.35
CA GLU A 73 16.92 14.61 6.62
C GLU A 73 17.23 13.98 5.25
N THR A 74 18.21 13.08 5.16
CA THR A 74 18.61 12.42 3.90
C THR A 74 18.46 10.92 4.00
N TRP A 75 18.13 10.26 2.88
CA TRP A 75 17.97 8.81 2.83
C TRP A 75 19.19 8.18 2.16
N SER A 76 19.62 7.02 2.65
CA SER A 76 20.70 6.28 2.03
C SER A 76 20.44 4.79 2.08
N LEU A 77 20.87 4.07 1.05
CA LEU A 77 20.77 2.61 1.02
C LEU A 77 21.59 2.02 2.16
N GLY A 78 20.91 1.32 3.07
CA GLY A 78 21.51 0.61 4.19
C GLY A 78 21.77 -0.85 3.86
N GLN A 79 20.78 -1.52 3.26
CA GLN A 79 20.82 -2.96 3.00
C GLN A 79 20.04 -3.34 1.74
N VAL A 80 20.48 -4.41 1.06
CA VAL A 80 19.71 -5.09 0.01
C VAL A 80 19.42 -6.52 0.50
N LEU A 81 18.15 -6.92 0.41
CA LEU A 81 17.68 -8.28 0.65
C LEU A 81 17.45 -8.92 -0.72
N GLU A 82 18.19 -9.97 -1.02
CA GLU A 82 18.08 -10.69 -2.29
C GLU A 82 17.16 -11.90 -2.14
N GLY A 83 16.36 -12.16 -3.17
CA GLY A 83 15.59 -13.40 -3.31
C GLY A 83 16.49 -14.63 -3.41
N ASP A 84 15.87 -15.81 -3.46
CA ASP A 84 16.61 -17.05 -3.69
C ASP A 84 17.14 -17.12 -5.13
N ASP A 85 18.10 -18.02 -5.41
CA ASP A 85 18.67 -18.21 -6.76
C ASP A 85 17.66 -18.82 -7.78
N ASN A 86 16.36 -18.82 -7.48
CA ASN A 86 15.33 -19.32 -8.38
C ASN A 86 14.85 -18.19 -9.29
N ASP A 87 15.13 -18.34 -10.58
CA ASP A 87 14.52 -17.52 -11.62
C ASP A 87 12.98 -17.53 -11.44
N ASP A 88 12.37 -16.34 -11.42
CA ASP A 88 10.94 -16.04 -11.32
C ASP A 88 10.30 -16.17 -9.91
N SER A 89 11.06 -16.10 -8.80
CA SER A 89 10.44 -16.14 -7.46
C SER A 89 9.60 -14.90 -7.12
N LEU A 90 9.85 -13.78 -7.81
CA LEU A 90 9.19 -12.49 -7.59
C LEU A 90 9.38 -11.97 -6.16
N PHE A 91 10.56 -12.18 -5.58
CA PHE A 91 10.88 -11.72 -4.23
C PHE A 91 10.83 -10.19 -4.15
N GLY A 92 10.12 -9.65 -3.16
CA GLY A 92 9.88 -8.21 -3.05
C GLY A 92 8.58 -7.77 -3.73
N PHE A 93 7.74 -8.70 -4.19
CA PHE A 93 6.42 -8.38 -4.75
C PHE A 93 5.49 -7.72 -3.72
N ALA A 94 5.58 -8.12 -2.46
CA ALA A 94 4.86 -7.50 -1.35
C ALA A 94 5.83 -7.30 -0.18
N VAL A 95 5.78 -6.14 0.45
CA VAL A 95 6.61 -5.82 1.62
C VAL A 95 5.75 -5.21 2.71
N PHE A 96 5.94 -5.66 3.95
CA PHE A 96 5.25 -5.09 5.10
C PHE A 96 6.12 -5.20 6.34
N GLN A 97 6.18 -4.14 7.13
CA GLN A 97 7.02 -4.06 8.31
C GLN A 97 6.18 -3.63 9.52
N ASP A 98 6.24 -4.39 10.60
CA ASP A 98 5.81 -3.93 11.91
C ASP A 98 6.84 -4.30 12.98
N SER A 99 7.14 -3.31 13.81
CA SER A 99 8.06 -3.42 14.94
C SER A 99 9.46 -3.91 14.54
N SER A 100 9.84 -5.14 14.86
CA SER A 100 11.15 -5.72 14.51
C SER A 100 11.05 -6.86 13.49
N VAL A 101 9.92 -6.95 12.80
CA VAL A 101 9.63 -7.97 11.79
C VAL A 101 9.40 -7.29 10.45
N LEU A 102 9.96 -7.89 9.41
CA LEU A 102 9.72 -7.53 8.01
C LEU A 102 9.28 -8.80 7.27
N LEU A 103 8.16 -8.69 6.56
CA LEU A 103 7.63 -9.72 5.68
C LEU A 103 7.92 -9.34 4.23
N VAL A 104 8.42 -10.29 3.46
CA VAL A 104 8.67 -10.12 2.03
C VAL A 104 8.03 -11.25 1.25
N GLY A 105 7.05 -10.93 0.41
CA GLY A 105 6.38 -11.87 -0.48
C GLY A 105 7.22 -12.26 -1.68
N ALA A 106 7.17 -13.55 -2.03
CA ALA A 106 7.76 -14.15 -3.23
C ALA A 106 6.73 -15.10 -3.87
N PRO A 107 5.64 -14.58 -4.45
CA PRO A 107 4.51 -15.37 -4.92
C PRO A 107 4.84 -16.30 -6.09
N GLY A 108 5.92 -16.03 -6.84
CA GLY A 108 6.39 -16.93 -7.90
C GLY A 108 6.90 -18.27 -7.36
N SER A 109 7.44 -18.26 -6.14
CA SER A 109 7.88 -19.45 -5.40
C SER A 109 6.90 -19.93 -4.33
N ASP A 110 5.71 -19.32 -4.23
CA ASP A 110 4.74 -19.58 -3.14
C ASP A 110 5.35 -19.40 -1.73
N GLN A 111 6.10 -18.31 -1.51
CA GLN A 111 6.84 -18.10 -0.26
C GLN A 111 6.68 -16.69 0.32
N VAL A 112 6.93 -16.58 1.63
CA VAL A 112 7.16 -15.30 2.31
C VAL A 112 8.45 -15.39 3.13
N GLY A 113 9.41 -14.51 2.87
CA GLY A 113 10.57 -14.31 3.72
C GLY A 113 10.17 -13.57 5.00
N PHE A 114 10.54 -14.12 6.14
CA PHE A 114 10.35 -13.54 7.46
C PHE A 114 11.72 -13.09 7.99
N TYR A 115 11.89 -11.78 8.14
CA TYR A 115 13.13 -11.15 8.57
C TYR A 115 12.97 -10.56 9.97
N GLU A 116 14.01 -10.68 10.78
CA GLU A 116 14.10 -10.05 12.09
C GLU A 116 15.24 -9.03 12.09
N LEU A 117 15.00 -7.87 12.72
CA LEU A 117 16.02 -6.85 12.88
C LEU A 117 16.99 -7.23 13.99
N ASN A 118 18.24 -7.56 13.64
CA ASN A 118 19.30 -7.98 14.55
C ASN A 118 20.51 -7.05 14.42
N ASP A 119 20.86 -6.36 15.51
CA ASP A 119 22.01 -5.45 15.58
C ASP A 119 22.05 -4.35 14.49
N GLY A 120 20.88 -4.00 13.93
CA GLY A 120 20.72 -2.97 12.89
C GLY A 120 20.57 -3.53 11.48
N ASP A 121 20.75 -4.84 11.28
CA ASP A 121 20.61 -5.50 9.99
C ASP A 121 19.36 -6.40 9.98
N TRP A 122 18.66 -6.44 8.86
CA TRP A 122 17.55 -7.36 8.63
C TRP A 122 18.10 -8.74 8.25
N GLU A 123 17.89 -9.73 9.11
CA GLU A 123 18.36 -11.09 8.88
C GLU A 123 17.18 -12.01 8.57
N LEU A 124 17.27 -12.79 7.48
CA LEU A 124 16.28 -13.82 7.18
C LEU A 124 16.27 -14.82 8.32
N SER A 125 15.18 -14.86 9.06
CA SER A 125 15.00 -15.76 10.18
C SER A 125 14.27 -17.03 9.72
N TRP A 126 13.25 -16.89 8.86
CA TRP A 126 12.46 -18.02 8.34
C TRP A 126 11.89 -17.79 6.94
N ILE A 127 11.53 -18.89 6.26
CA ILE A 127 10.72 -18.88 5.04
C ILE A 127 9.37 -19.52 5.36
N LEU A 128 8.31 -18.74 5.24
CA LEU A 128 6.93 -19.21 5.39
C LEU A 128 6.49 -19.83 4.08
N ASN A 129 6.09 -21.09 4.16
CA ASN A 129 5.54 -21.84 3.04
C ASN A 129 4.04 -22.10 3.31
N PRO A 130 3.22 -22.28 2.26
CA PRO A 130 1.84 -22.67 2.45
C PRO A 130 1.75 -23.99 3.25
N PRO A 131 0.86 -24.09 4.25
CA PRO A 131 0.71 -25.29 5.08
C PRO A 131 0.43 -26.57 4.28
N ALA A 132 -0.19 -26.45 3.11
CA ALA A 132 -0.46 -27.54 2.20
C ALA A 132 0.54 -27.55 1.03
N PHE A 133 1.75 -28.07 1.29
CA PHE A 133 2.85 -28.23 0.32
C PHE A 133 2.51 -29.00 -0.99
N GLU A 134 1.27 -29.45 -1.20
CA GLU A 134 0.87 -30.21 -2.40
C GLU A 134 0.26 -29.36 -3.52
N ILE A 135 0.02 -28.06 -3.32
CA ILE A 135 -0.51 -27.17 -4.35
C ILE A 135 0.52 -26.08 -4.62
N ILE A 136 1.15 -26.16 -5.79
CA ILE A 136 2.04 -25.13 -6.33
C ILE A 136 1.23 -24.19 -7.24
N GLY A 137 1.68 -22.95 -7.39
CA GLY A 137 1.01 -21.90 -8.16
C GLY A 137 -0.18 -21.29 -7.43
N THR A 138 -0.16 -21.28 -6.08
CA THR A 138 -1.21 -20.64 -5.26
C THR A 138 -1.03 -19.12 -5.17
N GLN A 139 0.15 -18.65 -5.56
CA GLN A 139 0.66 -17.29 -5.34
C GLN A 139 0.68 -16.94 -3.86
N TYR A 140 1.07 -17.89 -3.01
CA TYR A 140 1.24 -17.65 -1.58
C TYR A 140 2.32 -16.58 -1.37
N GLY A 141 1.99 -15.53 -0.61
CA GLY A 141 2.86 -14.36 -0.47
C GLY A 141 2.57 -13.25 -1.48
N TYR A 142 1.48 -13.34 -2.24
CA TYR A 142 1.05 -12.25 -3.15
C TYR A 142 0.72 -10.97 -2.39
N SER A 143 0.15 -11.10 -1.19
CA SER A 143 -0.09 -10.00 -0.27
C SER A 143 0.28 -10.43 1.14
N VAL A 144 0.86 -9.51 1.92
CA VAL A 144 1.26 -9.75 3.31
C VAL A 144 0.89 -8.54 4.15
N ALA A 145 0.43 -8.78 5.38
CA ALA A 145 0.18 -7.75 6.36
C ALA A 145 0.36 -8.31 7.77
N MET A 146 0.69 -7.44 8.72
CA MET A 146 0.77 -7.82 10.13
C MET A 146 0.42 -6.66 11.05
N ASP A 147 -0.03 -6.99 12.25
CA ASP A 147 -0.15 -6.07 13.37
C ASP A 147 0.10 -6.86 14.65
N GLY A 148 1.17 -6.53 15.37
CA GLY A 148 1.50 -7.12 16.66
C GLY A 148 1.74 -8.64 16.60
N ASP A 149 0.77 -9.43 17.05
CA ASP A 149 0.85 -10.89 17.16
C ASP A 149 0.14 -11.65 16.02
N ILE A 150 -0.31 -10.95 14.98
CA ILE A 150 -1.05 -11.51 13.85
C ILE A 150 -0.31 -11.24 12.54
N ILE A 151 -0.12 -12.28 11.74
CA ILE A 151 0.35 -12.21 10.35
C ILE A 151 -0.74 -12.76 9.44
N ALA A 152 -1.05 -12.05 8.35
CA ALA A 152 -1.92 -12.51 7.29
C ALA A 152 -1.14 -12.63 5.98
N VAL A 153 -1.26 -13.78 5.30
CA VAL A 153 -0.64 -14.03 4.00
C VAL A 153 -1.69 -14.44 2.97
N GLY A 154 -1.79 -13.69 1.89
CA GLY A 154 -2.69 -13.96 0.77
C GLY A 154 -2.13 -15.00 -0.22
N ALA A 155 -3.04 -15.83 -0.73
CA ALA A 155 -2.81 -16.80 -1.80
C ALA A 155 -4.01 -16.78 -2.77
N PRO A 156 -4.12 -15.76 -3.64
CA PRO A 156 -5.33 -15.52 -4.45
C PRO A 156 -5.63 -16.61 -5.48
N SER A 157 -4.64 -17.45 -5.82
CA SER A 157 -4.79 -18.59 -6.72
C SER A 157 -4.98 -19.92 -6.00
N GLN A 158 -5.17 -19.92 -4.67
CA GLN A 158 -5.42 -21.12 -3.88
C GLN A 158 -6.66 -21.87 -4.39
N LEU A 159 -6.50 -23.18 -4.60
CA LEU A 159 -7.61 -24.10 -4.86
C LEU A 159 -8.30 -24.45 -3.54
N VAL A 160 -9.54 -23.98 -3.38
CA VAL A 160 -10.38 -24.26 -2.20
C VAL A 160 -11.53 -25.17 -2.61
N GLY A 161 -11.45 -26.44 -2.20
CA GLY A 161 -12.37 -27.48 -2.65
C GLY A 161 -12.13 -27.87 -4.11
N VAL A 162 -12.87 -27.25 -5.04
CA VAL A 162 -12.73 -27.48 -6.50
C VAL A 162 -12.60 -26.19 -7.31
N GLU A 163 -12.67 -25.04 -6.64
CA GLU A 163 -12.63 -23.72 -7.27
C GLU A 163 -11.32 -23.04 -6.88
N THR A 164 -10.62 -22.41 -7.83
CA THR A 164 -9.46 -21.54 -7.53
C THR A 164 -9.99 -20.16 -7.17
N SER A 165 -10.53 -20.06 -5.95
CA SER A 165 -11.15 -18.83 -5.43
C SER A 165 -10.22 -17.98 -4.58
N GLY A 166 -9.07 -18.52 -4.16
CA GLY A 166 -8.13 -17.86 -3.27
C GLY A 166 -8.39 -18.13 -1.78
N ALA A 167 -7.35 -17.89 -0.96
CA ALA A 167 -7.36 -18.04 0.49
C ALA A 167 -6.43 -17.03 1.17
N VAL A 168 -6.59 -16.85 2.48
CA VAL A 168 -5.67 -16.12 3.35
C VAL A 168 -5.28 -17.01 4.53
N TYR A 169 -4.00 -17.05 4.85
CA TYR A 169 -3.47 -17.83 5.97
C TYR A 169 -3.13 -16.89 7.13
N ILE A 170 -3.69 -17.16 8.30
CA ILE A 170 -3.46 -16.38 9.51
C ILE A 170 -2.48 -17.13 10.41
N PHE A 171 -1.44 -16.44 10.86
CA PHE A 171 -0.46 -16.96 11.82
C PHE A 171 -0.50 -16.12 13.10
N ASP A 172 -0.49 -16.80 14.24
CA ASP A 172 -0.43 -16.17 15.56
C ASP A 172 0.91 -16.50 16.23
N ARG A 173 1.50 -15.51 16.88
CA ARG A 173 2.78 -15.67 17.60
C ARG A 173 2.71 -16.70 18.73
N ASP A 174 1.58 -16.76 19.43
CA ASP A 174 1.42 -17.61 20.62
C ASP A 174 1.10 -19.08 20.29
N LEU A 175 1.03 -19.44 19.00
CA LEU A 175 0.66 -20.78 18.54
C LEU A 175 1.81 -21.57 17.94
N ALA A 176 3.06 -21.23 18.29
CA ALA A 176 4.25 -21.96 17.86
C ALA A 176 4.15 -23.48 18.06
N THR A 177 3.71 -24.18 17.02
CA THR A 177 3.61 -25.65 16.96
C THR A 177 4.60 -26.24 15.97
N ASP A 178 5.11 -25.42 15.05
CA ASP A 178 6.10 -25.81 14.07
C ASP A 178 7.50 -25.74 14.70
N PRO A 179 8.26 -26.85 14.78
CA PRO A 179 9.63 -26.80 15.26
C PRO A 179 10.55 -25.96 14.37
N ASP A 180 10.19 -25.80 13.09
CA ASP A 180 10.92 -25.06 12.08
C ASP A 180 10.48 -23.58 12.04
N PHE A 181 9.32 -23.19 12.59
CA PHE A 181 8.89 -21.80 12.82
C PHE A 181 8.44 -21.59 14.29
N PRO A 182 9.39 -21.63 15.25
CA PRO A 182 9.09 -21.83 16.67
C PRO A 182 8.51 -20.61 17.39
N GLN A 183 8.23 -19.52 16.66
CA GLN A 183 7.65 -18.30 17.21
C GLN A 183 6.24 -18.00 16.70
N TRP A 184 5.73 -18.72 15.70
CA TRP A 184 4.51 -18.35 15.01
C TRP A 184 3.87 -19.62 14.45
N GLY A 185 2.60 -19.82 14.71
CA GLY A 185 1.87 -21.00 14.24
C GLY A 185 0.71 -20.63 13.35
N LEU A 186 0.46 -21.45 12.33
CA LEU A 186 -0.78 -21.33 11.54
C LEU A 186 -1.98 -21.44 12.48
N ARG A 187 -2.76 -20.37 12.55
CA ARG A 187 -4.02 -20.32 13.27
C ARG A 187 -5.14 -20.91 12.45
N THR A 188 -5.32 -20.43 11.23
CA THR A 188 -6.43 -20.83 10.36
C THR A 188 -6.18 -20.45 8.90
N GLU A 189 -6.97 -21.05 8.01
CA GLU A 189 -7.11 -20.65 6.61
C GLU A 189 -8.50 -19.99 6.45
N LEU A 190 -8.51 -18.73 6.04
CA LEU A 190 -9.71 -18.00 5.67
C LEU A 190 -10.00 -18.23 4.19
N SER A 191 -11.25 -18.56 3.87
CA SER A 191 -11.72 -18.69 2.49
C SER A 191 -13.21 -18.38 2.41
N LEU A 192 -13.67 -18.12 1.18
CA LEU A 192 -15.08 -17.90 0.89
C LEU A 192 -15.91 -19.16 1.16
N SER A 193 -17.15 -18.96 1.61
CA SER A 193 -18.04 -20.07 1.93
C SER A 193 -18.33 -20.92 0.68
N PRO A 194 -18.60 -22.24 0.82
CA PRO A 194 -18.80 -23.12 -0.34
C PRO A 194 -19.93 -22.73 -1.28
N ASP A 195 -20.96 -22.04 -0.78
CA ASP A 195 -22.11 -21.59 -1.58
C ASP A 195 -21.86 -20.23 -2.26
N GLU A 196 -20.76 -19.55 -1.91
CA GLU A 196 -20.40 -18.22 -2.37
C GLU A 196 -19.19 -18.18 -3.28
N ARG A 197 -18.24 -19.12 -3.11
CA ARG A 197 -16.96 -19.09 -3.82
C ARG A 197 -17.09 -19.48 -5.29
N GLU A 198 -16.40 -18.74 -6.16
CA GLU A 198 -16.29 -19.00 -7.58
C GLU A 198 -14.81 -18.97 -8.02
N THR A 199 -14.47 -19.76 -9.04
CA THR A 199 -13.14 -19.68 -9.66
C THR A 199 -12.87 -18.27 -10.16
N GLY A 200 -11.75 -17.69 -9.76
CA GLY A 200 -11.35 -16.34 -10.14
C GLY A 200 -11.87 -15.24 -9.22
N ASP A 201 -12.40 -15.57 -8.03
CA ASP A 201 -12.75 -14.55 -7.01
C ASP A 201 -11.53 -13.77 -6.50
N LEU A 202 -10.32 -14.37 -6.58
CA LEU A 202 -9.05 -13.80 -6.13
C LEU A 202 -9.06 -13.37 -4.66
N PHE A 203 -9.70 -14.15 -3.79
CA PHE A 203 -9.73 -13.90 -2.35
C PHE A 203 -8.31 -13.96 -1.76
N GLY A 204 -7.88 -12.87 -1.11
CA GLY A 204 -6.50 -12.72 -0.64
C GLY A 204 -5.59 -12.00 -1.63
N ALA A 205 -6.12 -11.38 -2.68
CA ALA A 205 -5.33 -10.51 -3.57
C ALA A 205 -4.79 -9.28 -2.83
N SER A 206 -5.54 -8.76 -1.86
CA SER A 206 -5.07 -7.75 -0.90
C SER A 206 -5.46 -8.16 0.50
N VAL A 207 -4.59 -7.87 1.47
CA VAL A 207 -4.84 -8.11 2.89
C VAL A 207 -4.38 -6.91 3.70
N TRP A 208 -5.10 -6.60 4.77
CA TRP A 208 -4.68 -5.63 5.77
C TRP A 208 -5.06 -6.14 7.17
N VAL A 209 -4.20 -5.92 8.15
CA VAL A 209 -4.44 -6.27 9.56
C VAL A 209 -4.50 -4.98 10.38
N ALA A 210 -5.52 -4.83 11.21
CA ALA A 210 -5.66 -3.72 12.14
C ALA A 210 -6.24 -4.25 13.46
N GLY A 211 -5.39 -4.36 14.48
CA GLY A 211 -5.70 -5.03 15.74
C GLY A 211 -6.24 -6.44 15.50
N ASP A 212 -7.44 -6.71 16.01
CA ASP A 212 -8.11 -8.01 15.92
C ASP A 212 -8.90 -8.21 14.60
N TYR A 213 -8.76 -7.31 13.62
CA TYR A 213 -9.47 -7.37 12.33
C TYR A 213 -8.51 -7.70 11.18
N VAL A 214 -8.99 -8.55 10.27
CA VAL A 214 -8.32 -8.83 9.00
C VAL A 214 -9.28 -8.49 7.86
N PHE A 215 -8.85 -7.58 7.00
CA PHE A 215 -9.56 -7.19 5.79
C PHE A 215 -8.97 -7.96 4.61
N VAL A 216 -9.84 -8.56 3.79
CA VAL A 216 -9.43 -9.40 2.67
C VAL A 216 -10.15 -8.99 1.39
N GLY A 217 -9.39 -8.60 0.38
CA GLY A 217 -9.89 -8.29 -0.95
C GLY A 217 -10.19 -9.54 -1.77
N ALA A 218 -11.28 -9.50 -2.52
CA ALA A 218 -11.67 -10.46 -3.54
C ALA A 218 -12.09 -9.72 -4.83
N PRO A 219 -11.14 -9.03 -5.50
CA PRO A 219 -11.46 -8.12 -6.60
C PRO A 219 -12.03 -8.81 -7.85
N GLY A 220 -11.80 -10.11 -8.02
CA GLY A 220 -12.35 -10.89 -9.12
C GLY A 220 -13.82 -11.32 -8.93
N ARG A 221 -14.38 -11.09 -7.74
CA ARG A 221 -15.71 -11.54 -7.37
C ARG A 221 -16.83 -10.86 -8.16
N ASN A 222 -17.91 -11.60 -8.40
CA ASN A 222 -19.14 -11.09 -9.04
C ASN A 222 -18.88 -10.45 -10.41
N SER A 223 -18.22 -11.17 -11.32
CA SER A 223 -17.76 -10.64 -12.63
C SER A 223 -16.77 -9.49 -12.46
N SER A 224 -15.81 -9.66 -11.55
CA SER A 224 -14.80 -8.64 -11.22
C SER A 224 -15.36 -7.29 -10.78
N ALA A 225 -16.59 -7.26 -10.27
CA ALA A 225 -17.09 -6.07 -9.56
C ALA A 225 -16.28 -5.88 -8.26
N GLY A 226 -15.93 -7.00 -7.61
CA GLY A 226 -15.10 -7.03 -6.42
C GLY A 226 -15.89 -6.99 -5.10
N ALA A 227 -15.20 -7.31 -4.01
CA ALA A 227 -15.70 -7.26 -2.65
C ALA A 227 -14.53 -7.24 -1.65
N VAL A 228 -14.79 -6.74 -0.44
CA VAL A 228 -13.88 -6.88 0.71
C VAL A 228 -14.61 -7.63 1.83
N TYR A 229 -13.94 -8.61 2.41
CA TYR A 229 -14.41 -9.40 3.53
C TYR A 229 -13.69 -8.97 4.79
N VAL A 230 -14.41 -8.87 5.91
CA VAL A 230 -13.82 -8.52 7.19
C VAL A 230 -14.00 -9.68 8.15
N PHE A 231 -12.88 -10.14 8.69
CA PHE A 231 -12.82 -11.19 9.71
C PHE A 231 -12.35 -10.58 11.03
N GLN A 232 -12.88 -11.08 12.13
CA GLN A 232 -12.52 -10.65 13.48
C GLN A 232 -12.08 -11.86 14.30
N ARG A 233 -11.02 -11.68 15.09
CA ARG A 233 -10.58 -12.63 16.10
C ARG A 233 -11.69 -12.79 17.16
N ASP A 234 -11.82 -14.00 17.68
CA ASP A 234 -12.85 -14.42 18.63
C ASP A 234 -14.31 -14.43 18.12
N GLU A 235 -14.57 -14.06 16.87
CA GLU A 235 -15.92 -14.14 16.30
C GLU A 235 -16.29 -15.60 16.01
N GLY A 236 -17.36 -16.07 16.66
CA GLY A 236 -17.80 -17.46 16.60
C GLY A 236 -17.17 -18.38 17.66
N GLY A 237 -16.24 -17.89 18.50
CA GLY A 237 -15.66 -18.64 19.61
C GLY A 237 -14.25 -18.17 19.98
N SER A 238 -13.76 -18.54 21.18
CA SER A 238 -12.39 -18.22 21.62
C SER A 238 -11.37 -18.68 20.60
N ASP A 239 -10.54 -17.73 20.18
CA ASP A 239 -9.47 -17.82 19.21
C ASP A 239 -9.96 -18.17 17.79
N GLU A 240 -11.26 -18.23 17.51
CA GLU A 240 -11.77 -18.44 16.14
C GLU A 240 -11.73 -17.15 15.34
N TRP A 241 -11.61 -17.27 14.01
CA TRP A 241 -11.72 -16.12 13.11
C TRP A 241 -13.04 -16.20 12.35
N GLY A 242 -13.95 -15.30 12.67
CA GLY A 242 -15.29 -15.25 12.07
C GLY A 242 -15.44 -14.07 11.11
N GLN A 243 -16.13 -14.30 10.00
CA GLN A 243 -16.50 -13.22 9.08
C GLN A 243 -17.60 -12.36 9.72
N ILE A 244 -17.32 -11.08 9.95
CA ILE A 244 -18.28 -10.13 10.55
C ILE A 244 -18.97 -9.26 9.49
N ALA A 245 -18.34 -9.03 8.34
CA ALA A 245 -18.88 -8.16 7.31
C ALA A 245 -18.43 -8.56 5.89
N VAL A 246 -19.23 -8.13 4.91
CA VAL A 246 -18.86 -8.06 3.49
C VAL A 246 -19.14 -6.64 3.03
N ILE A 247 -18.09 -5.93 2.64
CA ILE A 247 -18.17 -4.60 2.06
C ILE A 247 -18.25 -4.78 0.53
N GLN A 248 -19.44 -4.58 -0.01
CA GLN A 248 -19.70 -4.65 -1.44
C GLN A 248 -20.76 -3.61 -1.83
N PRO A 249 -20.37 -2.43 -2.33
CA PRO A 249 -21.33 -1.43 -2.78
C PRO A 249 -22.27 -2.02 -3.86
N SER A 250 -23.58 -1.84 -3.68
CA SER A 250 -24.61 -2.43 -4.57
C SER A 250 -24.67 -1.80 -5.96
N PHE A 251 -23.89 -0.76 -6.18
CA PHE A 251 -23.84 0.04 -7.40
C PHE A 251 -22.51 -0.13 -8.15
N LEU A 252 -21.66 -1.06 -7.72
CA LEU A 252 -20.48 -1.45 -8.49
C LEU A 252 -20.90 -2.08 -9.82
N ASP A 253 -20.22 -1.69 -10.88
CA ASP A 253 -20.31 -2.32 -12.18
C ASP A 253 -19.34 -3.51 -12.28
N ALA A 254 -19.51 -4.35 -13.31
CA ALA A 254 -18.57 -5.44 -13.56
C ALA A 254 -17.21 -4.90 -14.01
N ASN A 255 -16.13 -5.59 -13.62
CA ASN A 255 -14.74 -5.22 -13.89
C ASN A 255 -14.30 -3.88 -13.26
N GLU A 256 -14.78 -3.55 -12.07
CA GLU A 256 -14.27 -2.41 -11.27
C GLU A 256 -13.16 -2.81 -10.29
N TYR A 257 -12.99 -4.12 -10.04
CA TYR A 257 -11.94 -4.68 -9.18
C TYR A 257 -11.91 -4.06 -7.78
N PHE A 258 -13.09 -3.79 -7.20
CA PHE A 258 -13.20 -3.28 -5.83
C PHE A 258 -12.54 -4.25 -4.82
N GLY A 259 -11.67 -3.73 -3.97
CA GLY A 259 -10.84 -4.55 -3.08
C GLY A 259 -9.49 -4.94 -3.68
N ALA A 260 -9.06 -4.30 -4.78
CA ALA A 260 -7.71 -4.49 -5.32
C ALA A 260 -6.62 -4.03 -4.34
N SER A 261 -6.86 -2.94 -3.62
CA SER A 261 -6.03 -2.46 -2.51
C SER A 261 -6.90 -2.06 -1.31
N ILE A 262 -6.33 -2.19 -0.12
CA ILE A 262 -6.98 -1.90 1.15
C ILE A 262 -5.93 -1.26 2.06
N SER A 263 -6.26 -0.12 2.65
CA SER A 263 -5.44 0.48 3.70
C SER A 263 -6.36 1.07 4.77
N THR A 264 -5.98 0.88 6.03
CA THR A 264 -6.79 1.32 7.17
C THR A 264 -5.92 1.97 8.23
N ASP A 265 -6.47 2.97 8.89
CA ASP A 265 -5.92 3.52 10.13
C ASP A 265 -7.07 4.06 11.00
N GLU A 266 -7.00 3.76 12.29
CA GLU A 266 -8.07 4.01 13.26
C GLU A 266 -9.44 3.52 12.73
N GLU A 267 -10.39 4.44 12.54
CA GLU A 267 -11.74 4.16 12.03
C GLU A 267 -11.83 4.21 10.50
N VAL A 268 -10.80 4.68 9.79
CA VAL A 268 -10.84 4.94 8.35
C VAL A 268 -10.44 3.69 7.59
N VAL A 269 -11.33 3.24 6.69
CA VAL A 269 -11.07 2.14 5.76
C VAL A 269 -11.15 2.68 4.34
N ALA A 270 -10.03 2.65 3.62
CA ALA A 270 -9.95 3.00 2.21
C ALA A 270 -9.83 1.74 1.35
N ILE A 271 -10.66 1.63 0.31
CA ILE A 271 -10.69 0.47 -0.58
C ILE A 271 -10.58 0.93 -2.04
N GLY A 272 -9.62 0.36 -2.77
CA GLY A 272 -9.33 0.67 -4.17
C GLY A 272 -10.23 -0.10 -5.14
N ALA A 273 -10.56 0.56 -6.25
CA ALA A 273 -11.28 0.00 -7.40
C ALA A 273 -10.70 0.62 -8.69
N PRO A 274 -9.46 0.25 -9.07
CA PRO A 274 -8.63 0.98 -10.04
C PRO A 274 -9.20 0.99 -11.45
N THR A 275 -10.16 0.12 -11.77
CA THR A 275 -10.75 0.05 -13.11
C THR A 275 -12.14 0.70 -13.22
N THR A 276 -12.62 1.32 -12.13
CA THR A 276 -13.90 2.07 -12.10
C THR A 276 -13.98 3.06 -13.25
N GLY A 277 -15.11 3.10 -13.96
CA GLY A 277 -15.39 4.09 -15.01
C GLY A 277 -14.45 4.02 -16.22
N ASP A 278 -14.23 2.82 -16.79
CA ASP A 278 -13.30 2.61 -17.92
C ASP A 278 -11.84 2.94 -17.54
N ASN A 279 -11.33 2.35 -16.46
CA ASN A 279 -9.96 2.52 -15.97
C ASN A 279 -9.59 3.94 -15.51
N PHE A 280 -10.58 4.74 -15.12
CA PHE A 280 -10.33 5.99 -14.39
C PHE A 280 -9.82 5.68 -12.98
N GLY A 281 -10.44 4.69 -12.36
CA GLY A 281 -10.18 4.30 -11.00
C GLY A 281 -10.88 5.16 -9.96
N ALA A 282 -11.08 4.58 -8.78
CA ALA A 282 -11.71 5.20 -7.63
C ALA A 282 -11.17 4.57 -6.35
N ALA A 283 -11.23 5.33 -5.25
CA ALA A 283 -11.11 4.77 -3.91
C ALA A 283 -12.36 5.12 -3.09
N TYR A 284 -12.80 4.16 -2.28
CA TYR A 284 -14.01 4.23 -1.50
C TYR A 284 -13.64 4.34 -0.03
N ILE A 285 -14.18 5.35 0.65
CA ILE A 285 -13.93 5.59 2.05
C ILE A 285 -15.12 5.10 2.88
N TYR A 286 -14.82 4.30 3.87
CA TYR A 286 -15.73 3.81 4.88
C TYR A 286 -15.23 4.20 6.28
N TYR A 287 -16.17 4.30 7.22
CA TYR A 287 -15.85 4.31 8.65
C TYR A 287 -16.26 3.00 9.29
N GLN A 288 -15.33 2.40 10.03
CA GLN A 288 -15.62 1.31 10.95
C GLN A 288 -16.24 1.92 12.22
N GLU A 289 -17.46 1.51 12.53
CA GLU A 289 -18.23 1.98 13.68
C GLU A 289 -17.94 1.13 14.93
N GLU A 290 -18.27 1.66 16.11
CA GLU A 290 -18.09 0.95 17.40
C GLU A 290 -18.86 -0.38 17.51
N ASP A 291 -19.86 -0.60 16.65
CA ASP A 291 -20.66 -1.83 16.60
C ASP A 291 -20.20 -2.80 15.48
N ASP A 292 -18.98 -2.62 14.98
CA ASP A 292 -18.36 -3.41 13.90
C ASP A 292 -19.07 -3.31 12.55
N SER A 293 -19.99 -2.35 12.40
CA SER A 293 -20.57 -2.01 11.11
C SER A 293 -19.69 -1.05 10.31
N PHE A 294 -19.87 -1.02 9.00
CA PHE A 294 -19.11 -0.17 8.09
C PHE A 294 -20.02 0.83 7.40
N THR A 295 -19.82 2.13 7.65
CA THR A 295 -20.59 3.21 7.04
C THR A 295 -19.87 3.73 5.81
N PHE A 296 -20.50 3.67 4.64
CA PHE A 296 -19.99 4.32 3.44
C PHE A 296 -20.01 5.84 3.60
N VAL A 297 -18.86 6.47 3.38
CA VAL A 297 -18.68 7.92 3.50
C VAL A 297 -18.67 8.58 2.12
N GLN A 298 -17.72 8.19 1.27
CA GLN A 298 -17.46 8.91 0.02
C GLN A 298 -16.71 8.04 -1.00
N ILE A 299 -16.93 8.32 -2.29
CA ILE A 299 -16.02 7.92 -3.37
C ILE A 299 -15.08 9.10 -3.65
N ILE A 300 -13.77 8.86 -3.59
CA ILE A 300 -12.74 9.79 -4.03
C ILE A 300 -12.17 9.33 -5.37
N ALA A 301 -11.82 10.29 -6.22
CA ALA A 301 -11.34 10.05 -7.58
C ALA A 301 -10.32 11.12 -8.00
N GLY A 302 -9.56 10.80 -9.05
CA GLY A 302 -8.56 11.67 -9.65
C GLY A 302 -9.11 13.03 -10.13
N LYS A 303 -8.22 13.96 -10.46
CA LYS A 303 -8.59 15.21 -11.12
C LYS A 303 -8.72 14.92 -12.62
N ASN A 304 -9.86 15.26 -13.23
CA ASN A 304 -10.08 15.04 -14.67
C ASN A 304 -9.76 13.59 -15.10
N PRO A 305 -10.42 12.58 -14.49
CA PRO A 305 -10.04 11.19 -14.70
C PRO A 305 -10.03 10.81 -16.17
N GLN A 306 -8.99 10.12 -16.60
CA GLN A 306 -8.80 9.59 -17.94
C GLN A 306 -8.71 8.06 -17.94
N THR A 307 -9.06 7.46 -19.07
CA THR A 307 -8.97 5.99 -19.23
C THR A 307 -7.51 5.60 -19.15
N GLY A 308 -7.17 4.77 -18.16
CA GLY A 308 -5.79 4.33 -17.93
C GLY A 308 -5.14 4.99 -16.71
N ASP A 309 -5.81 5.92 -16.02
CA ASP A 309 -5.26 6.56 -14.81
C ASP A 309 -5.01 5.55 -13.67
N TYR A 310 -5.83 4.50 -13.58
CA TYR A 310 -5.81 3.49 -12.51
C TYR A 310 -5.81 4.07 -11.09
N PHE A 311 -6.56 5.14 -10.84
CA PHE A 311 -6.65 5.73 -9.51
C PHE A 311 -7.18 4.73 -8.46
N GLY A 312 -6.50 4.60 -7.32
CA GLY A 312 -6.86 3.62 -6.29
C GLY A 312 -6.26 2.25 -6.54
N GLU A 313 -5.19 2.18 -7.34
CA GLU A 313 -4.38 0.98 -7.49
C GLU A 313 -3.64 0.69 -6.17
N GLU A 314 -2.90 1.66 -5.62
CA GLU A 314 -2.34 1.58 -4.26
C GLU A 314 -2.88 2.66 -3.31
N LEU A 315 -2.93 2.37 -2.01
CA LEU A 315 -3.51 3.24 -0.97
C LEU A 315 -2.63 3.34 0.27
N GLY A 316 -2.48 4.56 0.79
CA GLY A 316 -1.93 4.80 2.12
C GLY A 316 -2.90 5.62 2.98
N VAL A 317 -3.23 5.15 4.18
CA VAL A 317 -4.06 5.86 5.13
C VAL A 317 -3.26 6.15 6.40
N ILE A 318 -3.31 7.40 6.88
CA ILE A 318 -2.82 7.75 8.21
C ILE A 318 -3.60 8.92 8.80
N GLY A 319 -4.24 8.68 9.94
CA GLY A 319 -5.14 9.57 10.64
C GLY A 319 -6.18 10.19 9.71
N SER A 320 -6.01 11.49 9.44
CA SER A 320 -6.93 12.28 8.60
C SER A 320 -6.51 12.41 7.14
N PHE A 321 -5.55 11.61 6.67
CA PHE A 321 -5.02 11.66 5.31
C PHE A 321 -5.22 10.33 4.58
N VAL A 322 -5.55 10.44 3.30
CA VAL A 322 -5.57 9.32 2.36
C VAL A 322 -4.70 9.70 1.17
N TYR A 323 -3.72 8.86 0.87
CA TYR A 323 -2.84 8.91 -0.29
C TYR A 323 -3.31 7.85 -1.28
N VAL A 324 -3.43 8.23 -2.55
CA VAL A 324 -3.93 7.34 -3.59
C VAL A 324 -3.02 7.36 -4.80
N GLY A 325 -2.48 6.20 -5.15
CA GLY A 325 -1.72 5.98 -6.37
C GLY A 325 -2.62 5.99 -7.61
N ALA A 326 -2.11 6.52 -8.71
CA ALA A 326 -2.73 6.54 -10.02
C ALA A 326 -1.62 6.44 -11.07
N MET A 327 -1.07 5.24 -11.22
CA MET A 327 0.16 4.99 -11.95
C MET A 327 0.11 5.41 -13.43
N GLY A 328 -1.06 5.42 -14.06
CA GLY A 328 -1.20 5.83 -15.46
C GLY A 328 -1.78 7.24 -15.64
N ASN A 329 -1.71 8.10 -14.60
CA ASN A 329 -2.23 9.46 -14.72
C ASN A 329 -1.38 10.34 -15.65
N ASP A 330 -2.04 11.11 -16.54
CA ASP A 330 -1.42 11.90 -17.61
C ASP A 330 -1.66 13.43 -17.51
N ASP A 331 -2.46 13.93 -16.55
CA ASP A 331 -2.87 15.36 -16.43
C ASP A 331 -1.97 16.16 -15.45
N THR A 332 -0.72 15.76 -15.28
CA THR A 332 0.23 16.36 -14.31
C THR A 332 1.08 17.48 -14.90
N SER A 333 1.53 17.36 -16.16
CA SER A 333 2.55 18.26 -16.73
C SER A 333 2.03 19.28 -17.75
N GLY A 334 0.77 19.22 -18.18
CA GLY A 334 0.18 20.18 -19.15
C GLY A 334 0.85 20.16 -20.54
N ASN A 335 1.72 19.19 -20.78
CA ASN A 335 2.60 19.07 -21.92
C ASN A 335 2.39 17.75 -22.70
N ASN A 336 1.16 17.23 -22.84
CA ASN A 336 0.86 16.02 -23.65
C ASN A 336 1.84 14.83 -23.44
N ARG A 337 2.45 14.70 -22.26
CA ARG A 337 3.26 13.53 -21.93
C ARG A 337 2.29 12.50 -21.37
N GLU A 338 2.22 11.35 -22.04
CA GLU A 338 1.31 10.27 -21.70
C GLU A 338 1.85 9.59 -20.41
N ASP A 339 0.95 9.20 -19.51
CA ASP A 339 1.12 8.22 -18.42
C ASP A 339 2.35 8.34 -17.47
N GLU A 340 2.66 9.55 -16.99
CA GLU A 340 3.73 9.80 -15.99
C GLU A 340 3.42 9.24 -14.58
N GLY A 341 2.13 9.10 -14.25
CA GLY A 341 1.66 8.66 -12.94
C GLY A 341 1.57 9.78 -11.89
N ALA A 342 0.74 9.58 -10.89
CA ALA A 342 0.53 10.54 -9.80
C ALA A 342 0.16 9.89 -8.46
N VAL A 343 0.45 10.61 -7.37
CA VAL A 343 -0.12 10.35 -6.04
C VAL A 343 -1.02 11.50 -5.63
N PHE A 344 -2.27 11.20 -5.30
CA PHE A 344 -3.26 12.17 -4.87
C PHE A 344 -3.43 12.14 -3.36
N LEU A 345 -3.41 13.32 -2.73
CA LEU A 345 -3.59 13.47 -1.29
C LEU A 345 -4.95 14.08 -0.97
N PHE A 346 -5.71 13.38 -0.15
CA PHE A 346 -7.00 13.78 0.39
C PHE A 346 -6.91 14.00 1.89
N PHE A 347 -7.67 14.98 2.38
CA PHE A 347 -7.76 15.30 3.79
C PHE A 347 -9.21 15.29 4.26
N ARG A 348 -9.46 14.70 5.43
CA ARG A 348 -10.76 14.71 6.09
C ARG A 348 -11.22 16.14 6.33
N ASP A 349 -12.52 16.38 6.22
CA ASP A 349 -13.17 17.68 6.36
C ASP A 349 -12.75 18.78 5.36
N LYS A 350 -11.90 18.46 4.37
CA LYS A 350 -11.52 19.43 3.34
C LYS A 350 -12.71 19.72 2.44
N GLY A 351 -13.29 20.91 2.59
CA GLY A 351 -14.44 21.34 1.77
C GLY A 351 -15.80 21.16 2.45
N GLY A 352 -15.83 20.69 3.69
CA GLY A 352 -17.04 20.51 4.50
C GLY A 352 -16.85 19.38 5.51
N GLU A 353 -17.66 19.36 6.57
CA GLU A 353 -17.69 18.26 7.55
C GLU A 353 -17.92 16.91 6.85
N ASP A 354 -17.15 15.90 7.24
CA ASP A 354 -17.12 14.53 6.70
C ASP A 354 -16.78 14.40 5.20
N ASN A 355 -16.27 15.47 4.58
CA ASN A 355 -15.81 15.43 3.19
C ASN A 355 -14.31 15.14 3.10
N TRP A 356 -13.95 14.07 2.41
CA TRP A 356 -12.59 13.81 1.97
C TRP A 356 -12.30 14.63 0.71
N GLY A 357 -11.71 15.80 0.93
CA GLY A 357 -11.36 16.71 -0.15
C GLY A 357 -9.90 16.59 -0.55
N ARG A 358 -9.65 16.52 -1.86
CA ARG A 358 -8.28 16.56 -2.38
C ARG A 358 -7.61 17.88 -1.96
N ILE A 359 -6.41 17.77 -1.41
CA ILE A 359 -5.57 18.91 -1.07
C ILE A 359 -4.37 19.05 -2.01
N GLN A 360 -3.90 17.95 -2.61
CA GLN A 360 -2.71 17.96 -3.45
C GLN A 360 -2.69 16.81 -4.46
N THR A 361 -1.96 17.04 -5.55
CA THR A 361 -1.48 16.00 -6.47
C THR A 361 0.04 16.11 -6.49
N ILE A 362 0.71 14.98 -6.37
CA ILE A 362 2.17 14.82 -6.40
C ILE A 362 2.47 14.04 -7.67
N ALA A 363 3.47 14.50 -8.41
CA ALA A 363 3.96 13.91 -9.65
C ALA A 363 5.48 14.13 -9.66
N PRO A 364 6.25 13.29 -10.38
CA PRO A 364 7.68 13.48 -10.52
C PRO A 364 8.00 14.86 -11.12
N ASP A 365 9.09 15.49 -10.69
CA ASP A 365 9.54 16.78 -11.22
C ASP A 365 10.50 16.53 -12.38
N TYR A 366 10.01 16.54 -13.61
CA TYR A 366 10.91 16.44 -14.77
C TYR A 366 11.80 17.68 -14.84
N HIS A 367 13.11 17.47 -14.79
CA HIS A 367 14.07 18.50 -15.17
C HIS A 367 13.99 18.67 -16.70
N ASP A 368 13.40 19.78 -17.14
CA ASP A 368 13.35 20.26 -18.55
C ASP A 368 14.75 20.60 -19.14
N ASP A 369 15.84 20.02 -18.65
CA ASP A 369 17.20 20.48 -18.98
C ASP A 369 17.76 19.88 -20.29
N ASP A 370 17.05 18.97 -20.95
CA ASP A 370 17.40 18.53 -22.29
C ASP A 370 16.70 19.38 -23.35
N ASP A 371 17.35 20.51 -23.65
CA ASP A 371 17.21 21.32 -24.88
C ASP A 371 17.58 20.52 -26.16
N ASP A 372 17.58 19.19 -26.12
CA ASP A 372 17.81 18.35 -27.30
C ASP A 372 16.47 18.09 -28.00
N ASP A 373 16.30 18.83 -29.10
CA ASP A 373 15.27 18.72 -30.16
C ASP A 373 15.20 17.33 -30.84
N GLU A 374 15.55 16.24 -30.16
CA GLU A 374 15.34 14.86 -30.62
C GLU A 374 14.15 14.30 -29.83
N ALA A 375 12.96 14.73 -30.22
CA ALA A 375 11.75 13.98 -29.95
C ALA A 375 11.85 12.62 -30.66
N ASP A 376 12.56 11.67 -30.04
CA ASP A 376 12.33 10.26 -30.31
C ASP A 376 11.00 9.92 -29.63
N ASP A 377 9.95 10.02 -30.44
CA ASP A 377 8.53 10.02 -30.10
C ASP A 377 8.01 8.72 -29.45
N ASN A 378 8.75 7.94 -28.64
CA ASN A 378 8.22 6.71 -27.98
C ASN A 378 8.87 6.22 -26.66
N ASP A 379 9.85 6.91 -26.04
CA ASP A 379 10.72 6.22 -25.06
C ASP A 379 10.63 6.64 -23.58
N GLU A 380 9.89 7.66 -23.17
CA GLU A 380 9.90 8.10 -21.75
C GLU A 380 8.52 8.53 -21.22
N SER A 381 7.48 7.69 -21.39
CA SER A 381 6.10 8.06 -21.05
C SER A 381 5.35 7.04 -20.19
N LEU A 382 6.03 6.18 -19.44
CA LEU A 382 5.37 5.18 -18.58
C LEU A 382 6.14 4.97 -17.27
N ASP A 383 6.48 6.05 -16.56
CA ASP A 383 7.21 5.95 -15.28
C ASP A 383 6.41 5.16 -14.21
N ASN A 384 5.09 5.08 -14.37
CA ASN A 384 4.18 4.43 -13.41
C ASN A 384 4.28 5.04 -12.01
N PHE A 385 4.51 6.36 -11.88
CA PHE A 385 4.63 7.00 -10.58
C PHE A 385 3.35 6.84 -9.76
N GLY A 386 3.49 6.40 -8.51
CA GLY A 386 2.38 5.98 -7.66
C GLY A 386 2.01 4.50 -7.79
N SER A 387 2.85 3.67 -8.42
CA SER A 387 2.74 2.20 -8.45
C SER A 387 2.81 1.54 -7.06
N CYS A 388 3.40 2.24 -6.09
CA CYS A 388 3.29 1.90 -4.70
C CYS A 388 3.21 3.18 -3.87
N VAL A 389 2.57 3.12 -2.69
CA VAL A 389 2.39 4.27 -1.80
C VAL A 389 2.59 3.83 -0.35
N GLY A 390 3.57 4.42 0.34
CA GLY A 390 3.82 4.19 1.77
C GLY A 390 3.90 5.51 2.55
N THR A 391 3.44 5.53 3.80
CA THR A 391 3.57 6.71 4.66
C THR A 391 3.73 6.34 6.14
N ASN A 392 4.52 7.12 6.86
CA ASN A 392 4.68 7.06 8.31
C ASN A 392 4.13 8.33 9.00
N GLY A 393 3.49 9.23 8.25
CA GLY A 393 2.97 10.51 8.73
C GLY A 393 3.95 11.67 8.68
N ASP A 394 5.25 11.45 8.64
CA ASP A 394 6.25 12.51 8.42
C ASP A 394 6.80 12.50 6.99
N TYR A 395 6.74 11.36 6.33
CA TYR A 395 7.19 11.15 4.96
C TYR A 395 6.15 10.37 4.15
N LEU A 396 6.19 10.57 2.84
CA LEU A 396 5.49 9.80 1.83
C LEU A 396 6.54 9.17 0.92
N LEU A 397 6.42 7.86 0.70
CA LEU A 397 7.18 7.08 -0.25
C LEU A 397 6.26 6.75 -1.43
N ALA A 398 6.74 6.97 -2.65
CA ALA A 398 6.02 6.62 -3.87
C ALA A 398 6.96 5.93 -4.87
N GLY A 399 6.55 4.78 -5.39
CA GLY A 399 7.26 4.05 -6.44
C GLY A 399 6.96 4.58 -7.84
N ALA A 400 7.85 4.31 -8.78
CA ALA A 400 7.73 4.60 -10.20
C ALA A 400 8.42 3.47 -10.97
N ALA A 401 7.78 2.30 -10.98
CA ALA A 401 8.42 1.07 -11.42
C ALA A 401 8.73 1.00 -12.91
N GLY A 402 8.06 1.82 -13.74
CA GLY A 402 8.31 1.86 -15.18
C GLY A 402 9.40 2.85 -15.60
N HIS A 403 9.99 3.57 -14.64
CA HIS A 403 11.00 4.59 -14.94
C HIS A 403 12.24 4.02 -15.63
N THR A 404 12.76 4.71 -16.65
CA THR A 404 13.98 4.36 -17.40
C THR A 404 14.01 2.91 -17.91
N ASP A 405 13.18 2.58 -18.90
CA ASP A 405 13.08 1.22 -19.47
C ASP A 405 12.79 0.12 -18.42
N ASP A 406 11.80 0.37 -17.55
CA ASP A 406 11.39 -0.53 -16.47
C ASP A 406 12.52 -0.86 -15.46
N VAL A 407 13.60 -0.07 -15.38
CA VAL A 407 14.58 -0.18 -14.28
C VAL A 407 13.93 0.24 -12.95
N GLY A 408 13.09 1.28 -12.98
CA GLY A 408 12.29 1.75 -11.86
C GLY A 408 12.97 2.82 -11.00
N SER A 409 12.16 3.48 -10.16
CA SER A 409 12.59 4.51 -9.20
C SER A 409 11.64 4.57 -8.00
N ALA A 410 12.09 5.16 -6.90
CA ALA A 410 11.23 5.51 -5.78
C ALA A 410 11.58 6.90 -5.24
N TYR A 411 10.58 7.59 -4.73
CA TYR A 411 10.68 9.00 -4.34
C TYR A 411 10.16 9.18 -2.92
N ILE A 412 10.93 9.88 -2.10
CA ILE A 412 10.50 10.24 -0.74
C ILE A 412 10.23 11.73 -0.66
N PHE A 413 9.04 12.07 -0.19
CA PHE A 413 8.58 13.43 0.04
C PHE A 413 8.43 13.68 1.53
N GLY A 414 9.09 14.73 2.02
CA GLY A 414 8.86 15.23 3.38
C GLY A 414 7.48 15.85 3.47
N THR A 415 6.70 15.41 4.43
CA THR A 415 5.33 15.90 4.61
C THR A 415 5.29 16.93 5.74
N VAL A 416 4.61 18.05 5.50
CA VAL A 416 4.52 19.12 6.51
C VAL A 416 3.29 18.88 7.37
N HIS A 417 3.34 17.86 8.23
CA HIS A 417 2.28 17.64 9.24
C HIS A 417 2.52 18.44 10.54
N SER A 418 3.71 19.03 10.70
CA SER A 418 4.15 19.63 11.96
C SER A 418 4.02 21.17 12.01
N SER A 419 2.81 21.72 12.19
CA SER A 419 2.68 23.05 12.84
C SER A 419 1.33 23.38 13.49
N ALA A 420 0.71 22.42 14.19
CA ALA A 420 -0.22 22.78 15.28
C ALA A 420 0.46 22.76 16.67
N ASN A 421 1.55 22.00 16.87
CA ASN A 421 2.14 21.81 18.21
C ASN A 421 3.62 22.22 18.39
N SER A 422 4.37 22.58 17.34
CA SER A 422 5.80 22.94 17.45
C SER A 422 6.11 24.43 17.61
N LEU A 423 5.12 25.34 17.53
CA LEU A 423 5.31 26.78 17.81
C LEU A 423 5.14 27.17 19.29
N SER A 424 5.16 26.20 20.22
CA SER A 424 4.94 26.45 21.66
C SER A 424 6.22 26.65 22.49
N SER A 425 7.41 26.27 22.02
CA SER A 425 8.57 26.14 22.92
C SER A 425 9.72 27.16 22.75
N SER A 426 9.69 28.10 21.81
CA SER A 426 10.85 28.97 21.56
C SER A 426 10.61 30.48 21.39
N LEU A 427 9.39 31.00 21.52
CA LEU A 427 9.12 32.45 21.43
C LEU A 427 8.14 32.98 22.49
N LEU A 428 8.50 32.86 23.78
CA LEU A 428 7.89 33.70 24.82
C LEU A 428 8.89 34.09 25.92
N ARG A 429 9.91 34.86 25.54
CA ARG A 429 10.60 35.79 26.46
C ARG A 429 10.92 37.07 25.72
N PHE A 430 10.04 38.07 25.85
CA PHE A 430 10.32 39.51 26.08
C PHE A 430 9.01 40.30 25.85
N PHE A 431 8.79 41.32 26.70
CA PHE A 431 7.58 42.16 26.90
C PHE A 431 6.52 41.48 27.80
N PHE A 432 6.51 41.66 29.13
CA PHE A 432 6.48 42.90 29.91
C PHE A 432 7.30 42.82 31.20
#